data_AF-A0A9W9YFY7-F1
#
_entry.id   AF-A0A9W9YFY7-F1
#
_cell.length_a   1.000
_cell.length_b   1.000
_cell.length_c   1.000
_cell.angle_alpha   90.00
_cell.angle_beta   90.00
_cell.angle_gamma   90.00
#
_symmetry.space_group_name_H-M   'P 1'
#
loop_
_entity.id
_entity.type
_entity.pdbx_description
1 polymer ?
#
loop_
_entity_poly.entity_id
_entity_poly.type
_entity_poly.pdbx_seq_one_letter_code
_entity_poly.pdbx_strand_id
1 'polypeptide(L)'
;MAINSHVYTPPRFEFLTTRRRAEKELKEIWYFVSAEVSKINKIADSDVKSKLRQMLRTVEDMHHALSLNFEKLKTMDGQKEWEEKEHLDLTDLVQRRLHHLQHPKDCNSAKKLVCQINKGCGYGCQVHHLMYCFIVAYGLERTLVIDSSGWRYSSKGWKGIFQPVSETCTTYKGQLAGWSEDASKNEQNVLMPIVDSLYPRPPYMPLAVPNDLAARIQRIHSHPFVWWIGQFAKYLFRYAPVVQQEIDKKKALLGFKKPIVGVQVRRTDKINTEAAFHSIEEYMYWVDLYYNKLERTQAVEQRRVYLATDDPNLLPEAKEKYKNYEFVSDREISKSAGLGSRYSDSSLLGVLFDIQMLSECDYLVCTFSSQVCRVAYELMQSSQPDSAKKFQSLDDIYYFGGQSGHDVRAIYSHQAQDSSQIDLVIGDRIGIAGNHWDGYSKGLSHKGGRDGLFPSYKVEDVMEIYDFPRYEGV
;
A
#
# COMPACT_ATOMS: atom_id res chain seq x y z
N MET A 1 -31.51 -34.33 -2.75
CA MET A 1 -30.24 -33.67 -2.40
C MET A 1 -30.55 -32.22 -2.09
N ALA A 2 -30.57 -31.85 -0.81
CA ALA A 2 -30.70 -30.45 -0.42
C ALA A 2 -29.36 -29.77 -0.74
N ILE A 3 -29.37 -28.86 -1.71
CA ILE A 3 -28.26 -27.93 -1.93
C ILE A 3 -28.34 -26.96 -0.75
N ASN A 4 -27.54 -27.18 0.28
CA ASN A 4 -27.30 -26.17 1.30
C ASN A 4 -26.53 -25.03 0.61
N SER A 5 -27.25 -24.11 -0.04
CA SER A 5 -26.69 -22.79 -0.31
C SER A 5 -26.55 -22.13 1.05
N HIS A 6 -25.38 -22.26 1.68
CA HIS A 6 -25.04 -21.39 2.80
C HIS A 6 -25.02 -19.96 2.23
N VAL A 7 -26.14 -19.26 2.36
CA VAL A 7 -26.23 -17.83 2.07
C VAL A 7 -25.53 -17.14 3.23
N TYR A 8 -24.22 -16.95 3.08
CA TYR A 8 -23.45 -16.22 4.06
C TYR A 8 -23.96 -14.79 4.14
N THR A 9 -24.28 -14.34 5.34
CA THR A 9 -24.85 -13.00 5.57
C THR A 9 -23.70 -11.99 5.63
N PRO A 10 -23.79 -10.83 4.94
CA PRO A 10 -22.77 -9.80 5.04
C PRO A 10 -22.57 -9.36 6.50
N PRO A 11 -21.33 -9.13 6.95
CA PRO A 11 -21.06 -8.62 8.28
C PRO A 11 -21.72 -7.25 8.48
N ARG A 12 -22.36 -7.06 9.65
CA ARG A 12 -22.99 -5.78 10.00
C ARG A 12 -21.92 -4.68 10.12
N PHE A 13 -22.22 -3.48 9.63
CA PHE A 13 -21.28 -2.35 9.72
C PHE A 13 -20.88 -2.03 11.17
N GLU A 14 -21.80 -2.09 12.12
CA GLU A 14 -21.51 -1.86 13.54
C GLU A 14 -20.46 -2.85 14.08
N PHE A 15 -20.58 -4.13 13.73
CA PHE A 15 -19.61 -5.16 14.07
C PHE A 15 -18.24 -4.87 13.45
N LEU A 16 -18.20 -4.57 12.14
CA LEU A 16 -16.96 -4.25 11.44
C LEU A 16 -16.25 -3.03 12.03
N THR A 17 -16.99 -1.94 12.26
CA THR A 17 -16.46 -0.70 12.85
C THR A 17 -15.90 -0.97 14.23
N THR A 18 -16.64 -1.67 15.08
CA THR A 18 -16.22 -2.00 16.45
C THR A 18 -15.00 -2.92 16.46
N ARG A 19 -15.00 -3.99 15.67
CA ARG A 19 -13.87 -4.92 15.54
C ARG A 19 -12.62 -4.20 15.05
N ARG A 20 -12.71 -3.42 13.97
CA ARG A 20 -11.57 -2.71 13.38
C ARG A 20 -10.99 -1.65 14.32
N ARG A 21 -11.85 -0.96 15.07
CA ARG A 21 -11.44 -0.02 16.12
C ARG A 21 -10.69 -0.73 17.24
N ALA A 22 -11.24 -1.82 17.77
CA ALA A 22 -10.59 -2.60 18.82
C ALA A 22 -9.24 -3.20 18.36
N GLU A 23 -9.13 -3.65 17.10
CA GLU A 23 -7.85 -4.08 16.51
C GLU A 23 -6.84 -2.93 16.41
N LYS A 24 -7.28 -1.71 16.07
CA LYS A 24 -6.43 -0.52 16.03
C LYS A 24 -5.94 -0.19 17.45
N GLU A 25 -6.85 -0.13 18.42
CA GLU A 25 -6.53 0.12 19.83
C GLU A 25 -5.52 -0.90 20.37
N LEU A 26 -5.68 -2.19 20.05
CA LEU A 26 -4.72 -3.23 20.43
C LEU A 26 -3.30 -2.97 19.87
N LYS A 27 -3.20 -2.47 18.63
CA LYS A 27 -1.93 -2.10 18.00
C LYS A 27 -1.32 -0.87 18.67
N GLU A 28 -2.13 0.15 18.94
CA GLU A 28 -1.69 1.38 19.62
C GLU A 28 -1.26 1.14 21.07
N ILE A 29 -1.88 0.20 21.79
CA ILE A 29 -1.42 -0.23 23.12
C ILE A 29 0.00 -0.81 23.03
N TRP A 30 0.26 -1.68 22.06
CA TRP A 30 1.60 -2.24 21.88
C TRP A 30 2.62 -1.16 21.51
N TYR A 31 2.29 -0.27 20.57
CA TYR A 31 3.14 0.86 20.20
C TYR A 31 3.49 1.73 21.40
N PHE A 32 2.49 2.17 22.16
CA PHE A 32 2.70 2.99 23.35
C PHE A 32 3.56 2.28 24.40
N VAL A 33 3.19 1.07 24.81
CA VAL A 33 3.90 0.35 25.88
C VAL A 33 5.33 0.02 25.46
N SER A 34 5.56 -0.46 24.24
CA SER A 34 6.91 -0.80 23.75
C SER A 34 7.79 0.45 23.63
N ALA A 35 7.25 1.58 23.16
CA ALA A 35 7.98 2.83 23.06
C ALA A 35 8.34 3.42 24.43
N GLU A 36 7.39 3.48 25.36
CA GLU A 36 7.63 4.00 26.72
C GLU A 36 8.63 3.14 27.48
N VAL A 37 8.51 1.81 27.41
CA VAL A 37 9.50 0.92 28.03
C VAL A 37 10.88 1.10 27.39
N SER A 38 10.95 1.28 26.07
CA SER A 38 12.22 1.54 25.38
C SER A 38 12.85 2.87 25.82
N LYS A 39 12.06 3.92 26.05
CA LYS A 39 12.53 5.22 26.60
C LYS A 39 13.07 5.03 28.02
N ILE A 40 12.34 4.34 28.90
CA ILE A 40 12.75 4.10 30.29
C ILE A 40 14.02 3.22 30.34
N ASN A 41 14.12 2.19 29.51
CA ASN A 41 15.28 1.29 29.46
C ASN A 41 16.60 2.00 29.11
N LYS A 42 16.55 3.17 28.46
CA LYS A 42 17.76 3.96 28.15
C LYS A 42 18.39 4.58 29.41
N ILE A 43 17.58 4.91 30.42
CA ILE A 43 18.03 5.63 31.62
C ILE A 43 17.95 4.80 32.92
N ALA A 44 17.21 3.69 32.91
CA ALA A 44 17.00 2.84 34.07
C ALA A 44 18.26 2.00 34.45
N ASP A 45 18.31 1.53 35.70
CA ASP A 45 19.31 0.55 36.16
C ASP A 45 19.01 -0.88 35.64
N SER A 46 19.91 -1.82 35.93
CA SER A 46 19.79 -3.22 35.47
C SER A 46 18.55 -3.95 35.99
N ASP A 47 18.13 -3.66 37.23
CA ASP A 47 17.03 -4.35 37.89
C ASP A 47 15.69 -3.91 37.31
N VAL A 48 15.54 -2.59 37.12
CA VAL A 48 14.38 -2.00 36.43
C VAL A 48 14.33 -2.49 34.98
N LYS A 49 15.46 -2.51 34.24
CA LYS A 49 15.49 -3.07 32.87
C LYS A 49 15.08 -4.54 32.84
N SER A 50 15.46 -5.33 33.83
CA SER A 50 15.06 -6.74 33.92
C SER A 50 13.54 -6.88 34.10
N LYS A 51 12.96 -6.14 35.05
CA LYS A 51 11.51 -6.14 35.31
C LYS A 51 10.71 -5.64 34.11
N LEU A 52 11.16 -4.56 33.47
CA LEU A 52 10.50 -4.01 32.28
C LEU A 52 10.56 -4.97 31.08
N ARG A 53 11.66 -5.70 30.90
CA ARG A 53 11.74 -6.77 29.89
C ARG A 53 10.75 -7.89 30.17
N GLN A 54 10.60 -8.29 31.44
CA GLN A 54 9.60 -9.30 31.81
C GLN A 54 8.18 -8.80 31.54
N MET A 55 7.86 -7.56 31.93
CA MET A 55 6.57 -6.93 31.65
C MET A 55 6.28 -6.90 30.14
N LEU A 56 7.24 -6.45 29.31
CA LEU A 56 7.04 -6.41 27.86
C LEU A 56 6.75 -7.78 27.27
N ARG A 57 7.45 -8.84 27.72
CA ARG A 57 7.17 -10.20 27.26
C ARG A 57 5.74 -10.64 27.59
N THR A 58 5.23 -10.30 28.77
CA THR A 58 3.84 -10.60 29.13
C THR A 58 2.85 -9.79 28.30
N VAL A 59 3.12 -8.50 28.08
CA VAL A 59 2.25 -7.66 27.22
C VAL A 59 2.28 -8.14 25.77
N GLU A 60 3.42 -8.57 25.25
CA GLU A 60 3.58 -9.17 23.92
C GLU A 60 2.74 -10.46 23.79
N ASP A 61 2.81 -11.34 24.79
CA ASP A 61 2.03 -12.56 24.86
C ASP A 61 0.52 -12.29 24.81
N MET A 62 0.05 -11.32 25.61
CA MET A 62 -1.35 -10.87 25.60
C MET A 62 -1.74 -10.23 24.26
N HIS A 63 -0.86 -9.41 23.68
CA HIS A 63 -1.08 -8.77 22.38
C HIS A 63 -1.24 -9.81 21.27
N HIS A 64 -0.40 -10.85 21.25
CA HIS A 64 -0.52 -11.95 20.31
C HIS A 64 -1.81 -12.74 20.52
N ALA A 65 -2.16 -13.09 21.76
CA ALA A 65 -3.39 -13.82 22.06
C ALA A 65 -4.64 -13.06 21.58
N LEU A 66 -4.74 -11.77 21.88
CA LEU A 66 -5.87 -10.94 21.43
C LEU A 66 -5.87 -10.75 19.90
N SER A 67 -4.71 -10.57 19.27
CA SER A 67 -4.60 -10.49 17.81
C SER A 67 -5.13 -11.75 17.14
N LEU A 68 -4.83 -12.93 17.67
CA LEU A 68 -5.34 -14.20 17.15
C LEU A 68 -6.85 -14.34 17.33
N ASN A 69 -7.41 -13.83 18.43
CA ASN A 69 -8.86 -13.79 18.61
C ASN A 69 -9.53 -12.89 17.55
N PHE A 70 -8.92 -11.76 17.20
CA PHE A 70 -9.42 -10.92 16.12
C PHE A 70 -9.34 -11.60 14.75
N GLU A 71 -8.26 -12.34 14.45
CA GLU A 71 -8.19 -13.15 13.23
C GLU A 71 -9.28 -14.23 13.21
N LYS A 72 -9.57 -14.86 14.36
CA LYS A 72 -10.68 -15.82 14.48
C LYS A 72 -12.04 -15.16 14.24
N LEU A 73 -12.27 -13.94 14.75
CA LEU A 73 -13.53 -13.22 14.52
C LEU A 73 -13.80 -12.96 13.04
N LYS A 74 -12.77 -12.81 12.20
CA LYS A 74 -12.92 -12.64 10.75
C LYS A 74 -13.35 -13.92 10.03
N THR A 75 -13.14 -15.09 10.63
CA THR A 75 -13.45 -16.38 10.01
C THR A 75 -14.70 -17.05 10.60
N MET A 76 -15.30 -16.47 11.64
CA MET A 76 -16.53 -16.97 12.25
C MET A 76 -17.75 -16.75 11.34
N ASP A 77 -18.76 -17.59 11.51
CA ASP A 77 -20.08 -17.48 10.88
C ASP A 77 -20.06 -17.35 9.34
N GLY A 78 -19.02 -17.90 8.70
CA GLY A 78 -18.85 -17.87 7.25
C GLY A 78 -18.48 -16.49 6.68
N GLN A 79 -17.99 -15.57 7.52
CA GLN A 79 -17.58 -14.24 7.10
C GLN A 79 -16.43 -14.27 6.11
N LYS A 80 -15.46 -15.18 6.31
CA LYS A 80 -14.30 -15.31 5.41
C LYS A 80 -14.74 -15.68 3.99
N GLU A 81 -15.60 -16.68 3.85
CA GLU A 81 -16.10 -17.14 2.56
C GLU A 81 -16.92 -16.04 1.86
N TRP A 82 -17.69 -15.27 2.63
CA TRP A 82 -18.41 -14.11 2.12
C TRP A 82 -17.47 -13.00 1.64
N GLU A 83 -16.47 -12.62 2.45
CA GLU A 83 -15.47 -11.59 2.13
C GLU A 83 -14.64 -11.98 0.90
N GLU A 84 -14.21 -13.25 0.80
CA GLU A 84 -13.49 -13.78 -0.37
C GLU A 84 -14.33 -13.71 -1.64
N LYS A 85 -15.61 -14.09 -1.55
CA LYS A 85 -16.53 -14.00 -2.69
C LYS A 85 -16.77 -12.55 -3.11
N GLU A 86 -17.09 -11.67 -2.17
CA GLU A 86 -17.38 -10.26 -2.46
C GLU A 86 -16.15 -9.52 -3.00
N HIS A 87 -14.94 -9.85 -2.51
CA HIS A 87 -13.68 -9.34 -3.08
C HIS A 87 -13.50 -9.73 -4.54
N LEU A 88 -13.75 -10.99 -4.88
CA LEU A 88 -13.66 -11.48 -6.26
C LEU A 88 -14.71 -10.79 -7.15
N ASP A 89 -15.97 -10.70 -6.69
CA ASP A 89 -17.05 -10.04 -7.44
C ASP A 89 -16.76 -8.55 -7.69
N LEU A 90 -16.28 -7.83 -6.67
CA LEU A 90 -15.91 -6.41 -6.79
C LEU A 90 -14.68 -6.20 -7.68
N THR A 91 -13.69 -7.07 -7.53
CA THR A 91 -12.49 -7.06 -8.38
C THR A 91 -12.89 -7.29 -9.83
N ASP A 92 -13.67 -8.33 -10.14
CA ASP A 92 -14.17 -8.60 -11.48
C ASP A 92 -14.94 -7.41 -12.06
N LEU A 93 -15.86 -6.82 -11.29
CA LEU A 93 -16.60 -5.63 -11.72
C LEU A 93 -15.67 -4.48 -12.11
N VAL A 94 -14.71 -4.12 -11.24
CA VAL A 94 -13.78 -3.02 -11.53
C VAL A 94 -12.89 -3.33 -12.72
N GLN A 95 -12.36 -4.56 -12.82
CA GLN A 95 -11.54 -4.97 -13.95
C GLN A 95 -12.33 -4.95 -15.27
N ARG A 96 -13.61 -5.36 -15.28
CA ARG A 96 -14.49 -5.23 -16.45
C ARG A 96 -14.73 -3.76 -16.83
N ARG A 97 -14.98 -2.87 -15.86
CA ARG A 97 -15.12 -1.43 -16.12
C ARG A 97 -13.84 -0.82 -16.71
N LEU A 98 -12.68 -1.15 -16.16
CA LEU A 98 -11.37 -0.72 -16.70
C LEU A 98 -11.15 -1.26 -18.11
N HIS A 99 -11.48 -2.54 -18.34
CA HIS A 99 -11.39 -3.14 -19.66
C HIS A 99 -12.32 -2.44 -20.65
N HIS A 100 -13.58 -2.17 -20.30
CA HIS A 100 -14.52 -1.46 -21.14
C HIS A 100 -14.00 -0.06 -21.52
N LEU A 101 -13.55 0.74 -20.54
CA LEU A 101 -12.96 2.05 -20.75
C LEU A 101 -11.77 2.01 -21.71
N GLN A 102 -10.91 1.01 -21.54
CA GLN A 102 -9.69 0.89 -22.31
C GLN A 102 -9.90 0.35 -23.72
N HIS A 103 -11.02 -0.30 -24.03
CA HIS A 103 -11.24 -0.96 -25.31
C HIS A 103 -12.42 -0.35 -26.09
N PRO A 104 -12.33 0.94 -26.51
CA PRO A 104 -13.36 1.54 -27.33
C PRO A 104 -13.48 0.82 -28.68
N LYS A 105 -14.71 0.79 -29.23
CA LYS A 105 -14.99 0.20 -30.55
C LYS A 105 -14.27 0.94 -31.68
N ASP A 106 -14.17 2.26 -31.58
CA ASP A 106 -13.42 3.10 -32.52
C ASP A 106 -12.44 4.01 -31.77
N CYS A 107 -11.15 3.70 -31.91
CA CYS A 107 -10.10 4.50 -31.31
C CYS A 107 -10.00 5.91 -31.91
N ASN A 108 -10.41 6.12 -33.17
CA ASN A 108 -10.27 7.44 -33.80
C ASN A 108 -11.23 8.47 -33.20
N SER A 109 -12.42 8.05 -32.73
CA SER A 109 -13.41 8.93 -32.09
C SER A 109 -13.37 8.92 -30.57
N ALA A 110 -12.80 7.90 -29.93
CA ALA A 110 -12.68 7.82 -28.47
C ALA A 110 -11.98 9.05 -27.85
N LYS A 111 -12.50 9.54 -26.73
CA LYS A 111 -11.80 10.55 -25.90
C LYS A 111 -10.63 9.87 -25.19
N LYS A 112 -9.47 10.53 -25.18
CA LYS A 112 -8.22 9.96 -24.66
C LYS A 112 -7.59 10.87 -23.63
N LEU A 113 -6.94 10.26 -22.66
CA LEU A 113 -6.03 10.91 -21.74
C LEU A 113 -4.64 10.32 -21.98
N VAL A 114 -3.71 11.16 -22.42
CA VAL A 114 -2.33 10.78 -22.70
C VAL A 114 -1.50 11.03 -21.45
N CYS A 115 -0.78 10.02 -20.99
CA CYS A 115 0.09 10.10 -19.81
C CYS A 115 1.51 9.70 -20.18
N GLN A 116 2.48 10.58 -19.89
CA GLN A 116 3.88 10.38 -20.20
C GLN A 116 4.61 9.78 -19.01
N ILE A 117 5.14 8.55 -19.16
CA ILE A 117 5.76 7.82 -18.04
C ILE A 117 7.05 8.48 -17.52
N ASN A 118 7.66 9.37 -18.29
CA ASN A 118 9.01 9.92 -18.08
C ASN A 118 9.15 10.93 -16.94
N LYS A 119 8.26 10.92 -15.93
CA LYS A 119 8.40 11.75 -14.73
C LYS A 119 9.80 11.59 -14.12
N GLY A 120 10.39 12.73 -13.72
CA GLY A 120 11.73 12.96 -13.17
C GLY A 120 12.15 12.16 -11.92
N CYS A 121 11.81 10.89 -11.79
CA CYS A 121 11.99 10.08 -10.58
C CYS A 121 12.19 8.59 -10.89
N GLY A 122 12.35 7.76 -9.84
CA GLY A 122 12.52 6.32 -9.98
C GLY A 122 11.23 5.56 -10.35
N TYR A 123 11.35 4.25 -10.59
CA TYR A 123 10.26 3.41 -11.13
C TYR A 123 8.95 3.51 -10.33
N GLY A 124 8.98 3.32 -9.00
CA GLY A 124 7.76 3.41 -8.19
C GLY A 124 7.00 4.73 -8.36
N CYS A 125 7.73 5.84 -8.48
CA CYS A 125 7.16 7.16 -8.74
C CYS A 125 6.58 7.34 -10.13
N GLN A 126 7.21 6.75 -11.15
CA GLN A 126 6.67 6.75 -12.50
C GLN A 126 5.38 5.94 -12.59
N VAL A 127 5.30 4.82 -11.87
CA VAL A 127 4.07 4.02 -11.82
C VAL A 127 2.98 4.72 -11.02
N HIS A 128 3.29 5.34 -9.87
CA HIS A 128 2.30 6.17 -9.17
C HIS A 128 1.78 7.29 -10.07
N HIS A 129 2.62 7.90 -10.90
CA HIS A 129 2.16 8.85 -11.91
C HIS A 129 1.19 8.21 -12.92
N LEU A 130 1.48 7.02 -13.45
CA LEU A 130 0.57 6.29 -14.34
C LEU A 130 -0.76 5.93 -13.66
N MET A 131 -0.71 5.44 -12.43
CA MET A 131 -1.89 5.09 -11.65
C MET A 131 -2.78 6.30 -11.38
N TYR A 132 -2.19 7.45 -11.05
CA TYR A 132 -2.89 8.73 -10.95
C TYR A 132 -3.57 9.11 -12.28
N CYS A 133 -2.83 9.08 -13.40
CA CYS A 133 -3.39 9.34 -14.71
C CYS A 133 -4.57 8.41 -15.02
N PHE A 134 -4.47 7.14 -14.63
CA PHE A 134 -5.49 6.14 -14.90
C PHE A 134 -6.76 6.35 -14.07
N ILE A 135 -6.64 6.72 -12.79
CA ILE A 135 -7.80 7.09 -11.97
C ILE A 135 -8.51 8.29 -12.58
N VAL A 136 -7.77 9.33 -13.00
CA VAL A 136 -8.38 10.52 -13.61
C VAL A 136 -9.00 10.18 -14.97
N ALA A 137 -8.35 9.34 -15.78
CA ALA A 137 -8.89 8.84 -17.05
C ALA A 137 -10.21 8.09 -16.84
N TYR A 138 -10.26 7.25 -15.80
CA TYR A 138 -11.47 6.54 -15.39
C TYR A 138 -12.59 7.47 -14.94
N GLY A 139 -12.27 8.50 -14.15
CA GLY A 139 -13.25 9.50 -13.74
C GLY A 139 -13.80 10.36 -14.88
N LEU A 140 -12.99 10.61 -15.92
CA LEU A 140 -13.35 11.44 -17.06
C LEU A 140 -13.89 10.65 -18.26
N GLU A 141 -14.05 9.32 -18.14
CA GLU A 141 -14.45 8.43 -19.24
C GLU A 141 -13.54 8.55 -20.47
N ARG A 142 -12.23 8.65 -20.24
CA ARG A 142 -11.20 8.77 -21.29
C ARG A 142 -10.33 7.53 -21.32
N THR A 143 -10.12 6.96 -22.50
CA THR A 143 -9.16 5.86 -22.66
C THR A 143 -7.75 6.36 -22.34
N LEU A 144 -7.05 5.71 -21.41
CA LEU A 144 -5.67 6.00 -21.09
C LEU A 144 -4.76 5.54 -22.22
N VAL A 145 -3.91 6.44 -22.70
CA VAL A 145 -2.79 6.17 -23.62
C VAL A 145 -1.49 6.43 -22.88
N ILE A 146 -0.66 5.39 -22.72
CA ILE A 146 0.68 5.54 -22.15
C ILE A 146 1.66 5.92 -23.26
N ASP A 147 2.26 7.09 -23.14
CA ASP A 147 3.43 7.48 -23.92
C ASP A 147 4.70 7.11 -23.15
N SER A 148 5.35 6.04 -23.60
CA SER A 148 6.61 5.53 -23.05
C SER A 148 7.81 5.80 -23.95
N SER A 149 7.69 6.74 -24.88
CA SER A 149 8.77 7.10 -25.80
C SER A 149 9.96 7.65 -25.01
N GLY A 150 11.17 7.14 -25.26
CA GLY A 150 12.37 7.58 -24.54
C GLY A 150 12.40 7.18 -23.06
N TRP A 151 11.71 6.10 -22.68
CA TRP A 151 11.67 5.66 -21.28
C TRP A 151 13.05 5.29 -20.73
N ARG A 152 13.47 5.97 -19.66
CA ARG A 152 14.79 5.81 -19.04
C ARG A 152 15.12 4.39 -18.57
N TYR A 153 14.10 3.61 -18.22
CA TYR A 153 14.27 2.25 -17.72
C TYR A 153 14.29 1.21 -18.83
N SER A 154 13.62 1.48 -19.96
CA SER A 154 13.64 0.59 -21.10
C SER A 154 13.40 1.31 -22.41
N SER A 155 14.34 1.19 -23.35
CA SER A 155 14.22 1.74 -24.70
C SER A 155 13.10 1.08 -25.51
N LYS A 156 12.68 -0.13 -25.12
CA LYS A 156 11.52 -0.83 -25.69
C LYS A 156 10.18 -0.25 -25.23
N GLY A 157 10.20 0.68 -24.28
CA GLY A 157 9.01 1.28 -23.69
C GLY A 157 8.16 0.28 -22.89
N TRP A 158 6.91 0.66 -22.63
CA TRP A 158 5.97 -0.12 -21.81
C TRP A 158 5.75 -1.55 -22.33
N LYS A 159 5.58 -1.68 -23.66
CA LYS A 159 5.27 -2.95 -24.33
C LYS A 159 6.41 -3.98 -24.26
N GLY A 160 7.63 -3.56 -23.92
CA GLY A 160 8.75 -4.49 -23.71
C GLY A 160 8.61 -5.33 -22.44
N ILE A 161 7.76 -4.92 -21.50
CA ILE A 161 7.67 -5.49 -20.15
C ILE A 161 6.24 -5.89 -19.80
N PHE A 162 5.29 -5.03 -20.13
CA PHE A 162 3.88 -5.18 -19.78
C PHE A 162 3.02 -5.36 -21.01
N GLN A 163 1.85 -5.96 -20.81
CA GLN A 163 0.78 -5.95 -21.78
C GLN A 163 0.35 -4.50 -22.06
N PRO A 164 -0.07 -4.19 -23.30
CA PRO A 164 -0.61 -2.87 -23.58
C PRO A 164 -1.86 -2.62 -22.73
N VAL A 165 -2.05 -1.39 -22.28
CA VAL A 165 -3.21 -1.02 -21.45
C VAL A 165 -4.54 -1.17 -22.22
N SER A 166 -4.46 -1.15 -23.54
CA SER A 166 -5.57 -1.36 -24.47
C SER A 166 -5.13 -2.20 -25.66
N GLU A 167 -5.99 -3.08 -26.15
CA GLU A 167 -5.80 -3.85 -27.38
C GLU A 167 -6.33 -3.09 -28.61
N THR A 168 -7.35 -2.24 -28.45
CA THR A 168 -8.02 -1.55 -29.56
C THR A 168 -7.59 -0.09 -29.72
N CYS A 169 -6.97 0.52 -28.71
CA CYS A 169 -6.64 1.94 -28.71
C CYS A 169 -5.37 2.26 -27.92
N THR A 170 -4.21 2.22 -28.60
CA THR A 170 -2.88 2.43 -27.98
C THR A 170 -2.20 3.73 -28.37
N THR A 171 -2.83 4.55 -29.22
CA THR A 171 -2.27 5.80 -29.74
C THR A 171 -3.35 6.88 -29.82
N TYR A 172 -2.92 8.12 -30.08
CA TYR A 172 -3.82 9.23 -30.39
C TYR A 172 -3.50 9.76 -31.79
N LYS A 173 -4.48 10.44 -32.39
CA LYS A 173 -4.34 11.20 -33.65
C LYS A 173 -4.95 12.58 -33.46
N GLY A 174 -4.42 13.56 -34.18
CA GLY A 174 -4.89 14.95 -34.11
C GLY A 174 -4.23 15.76 -32.99
N GLN A 175 -4.87 16.87 -32.62
CA GLN A 175 -4.36 17.80 -31.62
C GLN A 175 -4.29 17.14 -30.24
N LEU A 176 -3.22 17.45 -29.51
CA LEU A 176 -3.02 17.08 -28.11
C LEU A 176 -3.05 18.36 -27.27
N ALA A 177 -4.14 18.57 -26.54
CA ALA A 177 -4.30 19.74 -25.68
C ALA A 177 -3.64 19.48 -24.32
N GLY A 178 -2.98 20.50 -23.76
CA GLY A 178 -2.54 20.46 -22.36
C GLY A 178 -3.74 20.43 -21.40
N TRP A 179 -3.55 19.88 -20.21
CA TRP A 179 -4.59 19.86 -19.19
C TRP A 179 -5.11 21.25 -18.85
N SER A 180 -6.43 21.41 -18.91
CA SER A 180 -7.20 22.52 -18.37
C SER A 180 -8.63 22.05 -18.15
N GLU A 181 -9.43 22.82 -17.39
CA GLU A 181 -10.84 22.47 -17.22
C GLU A 181 -11.59 22.44 -18.57
N ASP A 182 -11.31 23.41 -19.44
CA ASP A 182 -11.89 23.50 -20.78
C ASP A 182 -11.48 22.31 -21.67
N ALA A 183 -10.18 22.00 -21.72
CA ALA A 183 -9.66 20.87 -22.49
C ALA A 183 -10.23 19.53 -21.99
N SER A 184 -10.39 19.37 -20.66
CA SER A 184 -10.96 18.16 -20.08
C SER A 184 -12.39 17.87 -20.54
N LYS A 185 -13.14 18.89 -20.97
CA LYS A 185 -14.53 18.77 -21.45
C LYS A 185 -14.60 18.68 -22.97
N ASN A 186 -13.88 19.56 -23.65
CA ASN A 186 -14.06 19.85 -25.08
C ASN A 186 -13.06 19.12 -25.99
N GLU A 187 -11.86 18.82 -25.50
CA GLU A 187 -10.79 18.26 -26.34
C GLU A 187 -10.85 16.74 -26.38
N GLN A 188 -10.55 16.17 -27.55
CA GLN A 188 -10.56 14.72 -27.71
C GLN A 188 -9.35 14.07 -27.02
N ASN A 189 -8.15 14.61 -27.20
CA ASN A 189 -6.92 14.10 -26.60
C ASN A 189 -6.37 15.14 -25.63
N VAL A 190 -6.21 14.74 -24.37
CA VAL A 190 -5.71 15.62 -23.30
C VAL A 190 -4.43 15.04 -22.74
N LEU A 191 -3.35 15.83 -22.72
CA LEU A 191 -2.10 15.50 -22.06
C LEU A 191 -2.21 15.81 -20.57
N MET A 192 -2.07 14.76 -19.76
CA MET A 192 -2.10 14.88 -18.31
C MET A 192 -0.71 15.24 -17.78
N PRO A 193 -0.54 16.36 -17.06
CA PRO A 193 0.74 16.71 -16.44
C PRO A 193 1.03 15.80 -15.23
N ILE A 194 2.26 15.91 -14.72
CA ILE A 194 2.60 15.37 -13.41
C ILE A 194 1.76 16.05 -12.33
N VAL A 195 1.43 15.32 -11.25
CA VAL A 195 0.55 15.82 -10.18
C VAL A 195 1.08 17.11 -9.52
N ASP A 196 2.40 17.30 -9.52
CA ASP A 196 3.09 18.46 -8.96
C ASP A 196 2.75 19.77 -9.69
N SER A 197 2.40 19.70 -10.98
CA SER A 197 2.00 20.84 -11.81
C SER A 197 0.54 20.78 -12.26
N LEU A 198 -0.27 19.95 -11.61
CA LEU A 198 -1.69 19.77 -11.93
C LEU A 198 -2.54 20.92 -11.40
N TYR A 199 -3.05 21.75 -12.29
CA TYR A 199 -4.04 22.78 -11.97
C TYR A 199 -5.03 23.01 -13.14
N PRO A 200 -6.35 23.14 -12.87
CA PRO A 200 -7.00 22.84 -11.59
C PRO A 200 -6.93 21.34 -11.28
N ARG A 201 -7.02 20.97 -10.00
CA ARG A 201 -7.04 19.55 -9.60
C ARG A 201 -8.44 18.97 -9.89
N PRO A 202 -8.55 17.86 -10.64
CA PRO A 202 -9.84 17.20 -10.83
C PRO A 202 -10.31 16.60 -9.50
N PRO A 203 -11.59 16.25 -9.37
CA PRO A 203 -12.10 15.64 -8.17
C PRO A 203 -11.73 14.15 -8.03
N TYR A 204 -11.40 13.49 -9.15
CA TYR A 204 -11.00 12.09 -9.22
C TYR A 204 -9.54 11.87 -8.77
N MET A 205 -9.26 12.21 -7.51
CA MET A 205 -7.92 12.15 -6.95
C MET A 205 -7.85 11.16 -5.79
N PRO A 206 -6.73 10.46 -5.60
CA PRO A 206 -6.40 9.84 -4.31
C PRO A 206 -6.64 10.82 -3.16
N LEU A 207 -7.20 10.44 -2.00
CA LEU A 207 -7.61 9.10 -1.58
C LEU A 207 -9.11 8.80 -1.83
N ALA A 208 -9.76 9.48 -2.77
CA ALA A 208 -11.19 9.28 -3.02
C ALA A 208 -11.52 7.89 -3.58
N VAL A 209 -12.65 7.33 -3.15
CA VAL A 209 -13.22 6.08 -3.65
C VAL A 209 -14.58 6.31 -4.36
N PRO A 210 -14.97 5.42 -5.30
CA PRO A 210 -16.27 5.51 -5.97
C PRO A 210 -17.45 5.37 -5.02
N ASN A 211 -18.39 6.31 -5.07
CA ASN A 211 -19.60 6.33 -4.24
C ASN A 211 -20.46 5.06 -4.38
N ASP A 212 -20.58 4.52 -5.59
CA ASP A 212 -21.34 3.30 -5.85
C ASP A 212 -20.69 2.03 -5.26
N LEU A 213 -19.37 2.05 -5.03
CA LEU A 213 -18.61 0.91 -4.49
C LEU A 213 -18.23 1.11 -3.01
N ALA A 214 -18.22 2.35 -2.53
CA ALA A 214 -17.80 2.77 -1.19
C ALA A 214 -18.28 1.83 -0.08
N ALA A 215 -19.60 1.62 0.03
CA ALA A 215 -20.18 0.78 1.07
C ALA A 215 -19.79 -0.70 0.95
N ARG A 216 -19.62 -1.21 -0.28
CA ARG A 216 -19.23 -2.60 -0.54
C ARG A 216 -17.76 -2.84 -0.21
N ILE A 217 -16.88 -1.94 -0.67
CA ILE A 217 -15.44 -1.98 -0.35
C ILE A 217 -15.24 -1.86 1.15
N GLN A 218 -15.95 -0.95 1.83
CA GLN A 218 -15.84 -0.79 3.27
C GLN A 218 -16.25 -2.05 4.04
N ARG A 219 -17.12 -2.92 3.50
CA ARG A 219 -17.45 -4.20 4.15
C ARG A 219 -16.30 -5.20 4.11
N ILE A 220 -15.56 -5.26 3.00
CA ILE A 220 -14.49 -6.24 2.82
C ILE A 220 -13.10 -5.73 3.19
N HIS A 221 -12.83 -4.42 3.15
CA HIS A 221 -11.48 -3.88 3.24
C HIS A 221 -11.37 -2.80 4.31
N SER A 222 -10.33 -2.88 5.15
CA SER A 222 -10.12 -1.94 6.26
C SER A 222 -9.52 -0.60 5.85
N HIS A 223 -8.95 -0.50 4.64
CA HIS A 223 -8.49 0.76 4.03
C HIS A 223 -9.00 0.90 2.58
N PRO A 224 -10.24 1.38 2.36
CA PRO A 224 -10.92 1.29 1.06
C PRO A 224 -10.17 1.89 -0.14
N PHE A 225 -9.46 3.01 0.04
CA PHE A 225 -8.68 3.59 -1.04
C PHE A 225 -7.55 2.68 -1.54
N VAL A 226 -6.82 1.99 -0.64
CA VAL A 226 -5.70 1.14 -1.06
C VAL A 226 -6.22 -0.06 -1.87
N TRP A 227 -7.39 -0.59 -1.53
CA TRP A 227 -8.07 -1.58 -2.37
C TRP A 227 -8.40 -1.00 -3.75
N TRP A 228 -8.94 0.22 -3.80
CA TRP A 228 -9.31 0.90 -5.05
C TRP A 228 -8.10 1.09 -5.97
N ILE A 229 -7.00 1.67 -5.48
CA ILE A 229 -5.77 1.85 -6.26
C ILE A 229 -5.11 0.50 -6.62
N GLY A 230 -5.24 -0.51 -5.76
CA GLY A 230 -4.81 -1.87 -6.05
C GLY A 230 -5.45 -2.46 -7.31
N GLN A 231 -6.67 -2.05 -7.68
CA GLN A 231 -7.31 -2.48 -8.93
C GLN A 231 -6.65 -1.88 -10.18
N PHE A 232 -6.19 -0.62 -10.12
CA PHE A 232 -5.43 0.02 -11.20
C PHE A 232 -4.04 -0.58 -11.30
N ALA A 233 -3.38 -0.83 -10.16
CA ALA A 233 -2.11 -1.55 -10.12
C ALA A 233 -2.26 -2.94 -10.77
N LYS A 234 -3.28 -3.72 -10.39
CA LYS A 234 -3.57 -5.03 -10.99
C LYS A 234 -3.73 -4.98 -12.51
N TYR A 235 -4.42 -3.97 -13.03
CA TYR A 235 -4.64 -3.83 -14.48
C TYR A 235 -3.37 -3.43 -15.23
N LEU A 236 -2.56 -2.54 -14.65
CA LEU A 236 -1.30 -2.07 -15.25
C LEU A 236 -0.18 -3.12 -15.17
N PHE A 237 -0.07 -3.86 -14.08
CA PHE A 237 1.00 -4.84 -13.83
C PHE A 237 0.73 -6.21 -14.47
N ARG A 238 0.03 -6.23 -15.61
CA ARG A 238 -0.10 -7.43 -16.43
C ARG A 238 1.18 -7.59 -17.25
N TYR A 239 2.08 -8.45 -16.81
CA TYR A 239 3.33 -8.69 -17.51
C TYR A 239 3.09 -9.31 -18.90
N ALA A 240 3.98 -8.99 -19.85
CA ALA A 240 4.04 -9.72 -21.10
C ALA A 240 4.33 -11.21 -20.82
N PRO A 241 3.80 -12.16 -21.61
CA PRO A 241 3.91 -13.60 -21.29
C PRO A 241 5.35 -14.08 -21.07
N VAL A 242 6.31 -13.59 -21.86
CA VAL A 242 7.73 -13.93 -21.72
C VAL A 242 8.29 -13.44 -20.37
N VAL A 243 7.95 -12.20 -19.98
CA VAL A 243 8.38 -11.62 -18.71
C VAL A 243 7.75 -12.35 -17.52
N GLN A 244 6.47 -12.71 -17.61
CA GLN A 244 5.82 -13.52 -16.58
C GLN A 244 6.53 -14.87 -16.38
N GLN A 245 6.86 -15.55 -17.48
CA GLN A 245 7.61 -16.82 -17.42
C GLN A 245 8.99 -16.66 -16.79
N GLU A 246 9.69 -15.56 -17.07
CA GLU A 246 10.98 -15.26 -16.43
C GLU A 246 10.84 -15.02 -14.92
N ILE A 247 9.82 -14.26 -14.51
CA ILE A 247 9.50 -14.02 -13.10
C ILE A 247 9.17 -15.34 -12.39
N ASP A 248 8.31 -16.17 -12.97
CA ASP A 248 7.88 -17.45 -12.38
C ASP A 248 9.06 -18.42 -12.25
N LYS A 249 9.89 -18.53 -13.30
CA LYS A 249 11.09 -19.35 -13.28
C LYS A 249 12.07 -18.88 -12.20
N LYS A 250 12.30 -17.57 -12.09
CA LYS A 250 13.20 -16.99 -11.10
C LYS A 250 12.70 -17.19 -9.68
N LYS A 251 11.40 -17.00 -9.45
CA LYS A 251 10.74 -17.27 -8.17
C LYS A 251 10.91 -18.72 -7.73
N ALA A 252 10.73 -19.67 -8.64
CA ALA A 252 10.94 -21.09 -8.38
C ALA A 252 12.41 -21.40 -8.03
N LEU A 253 13.36 -20.82 -8.77
CA LEU A 253 14.80 -20.98 -8.52
C LEU A 253 15.26 -20.41 -7.18
N LEU A 254 14.64 -19.31 -6.73
CA LEU A 254 14.92 -18.70 -5.43
C LEU A 254 14.30 -19.48 -4.25
N GLY A 255 13.47 -20.49 -4.53
CA GLY A 255 12.82 -21.27 -3.47
C GLY A 255 11.78 -20.47 -2.68
N PHE A 256 11.13 -19.47 -3.30
CA PHE A 256 10.12 -18.66 -2.63
C PHE A 256 8.98 -19.55 -2.09
N LYS A 257 8.88 -19.66 -0.76
CA LYS A 257 7.92 -20.54 -0.06
C LYS A 257 7.34 -19.83 1.16
N LYS A 258 6.03 -19.97 1.37
CA LYS A 258 5.30 -19.47 2.55
C LYS A 258 5.42 -20.44 3.75
N PRO A 259 5.35 -19.96 5.00
CA PRO A 259 5.17 -18.56 5.39
C PRO A 259 6.46 -17.74 5.22
N ILE A 260 6.35 -16.54 4.63
CA ILE A 260 7.48 -15.63 4.36
C ILE A 260 7.10 -14.17 4.61
N VAL A 261 7.99 -13.44 5.28
CA VAL A 261 7.84 -12.00 5.51
C VAL A 261 8.68 -11.24 4.49
N GLY A 262 8.09 -10.26 3.82
CA GLY A 262 8.79 -9.36 2.91
C GLY A 262 9.44 -8.23 3.69
N VAL A 263 10.72 -8.01 3.50
CA VAL A 263 11.47 -6.90 4.10
C VAL A 263 12.06 -6.06 2.98
N GLN A 264 11.65 -4.79 2.91
CA GLN A 264 12.18 -3.83 1.94
C GLN A 264 13.02 -2.78 2.67
N VAL A 265 14.32 -2.84 2.48
CA VAL A 265 15.27 -1.87 3.07
C VAL A 265 15.77 -0.94 1.97
N ARG A 266 15.54 0.36 2.13
CA ARG A 266 15.99 1.40 1.19
C ARG A 266 17.07 2.24 1.87
N ARG A 267 18.31 2.21 1.34
CA ARG A 267 19.45 2.98 1.88
C ARG A 267 19.90 4.07 0.89
N THR A 268 20.68 3.69 -0.11
CA THR A 268 21.52 4.53 -1.00
C THR A 268 21.22 6.04 -1.04
N ASP A 269 20.50 6.53 -2.06
CA ASP A 269 20.25 7.96 -2.34
C ASP A 269 19.19 8.61 -1.45
N LYS A 270 18.55 7.83 -0.57
CA LYS A 270 17.38 8.27 0.19
C LYS A 270 17.71 8.64 1.63
N ILE A 271 18.82 8.12 2.16
CA ILE A 271 19.32 8.52 3.49
C ILE A 271 19.65 10.03 3.45
N ASN A 272 19.06 10.79 4.38
CA ASN A 272 19.22 12.24 4.57
C ASN A 272 18.55 13.17 3.54
N THR A 273 17.81 12.64 2.56
CA THR A 273 17.06 13.45 1.58
C THR A 273 15.55 13.21 1.69
N GLU A 274 15.13 11.94 1.78
CA GLU A 274 13.73 11.54 1.79
C GLU A 274 13.38 10.59 2.94
N ALA A 275 14.36 9.92 3.55
CA ALA A 275 14.16 9.00 4.66
C ALA A 275 15.36 8.96 5.62
N ALA A 276 15.12 8.47 6.83
CA ALA A 276 16.16 8.18 7.80
C ALA A 276 16.83 6.82 7.52
N PHE A 277 18.06 6.65 8.01
CA PHE A 277 18.68 5.33 8.06
C PHE A 277 18.00 4.48 9.14
N HIS A 278 17.61 3.26 8.80
CA HIS A 278 17.12 2.25 9.74
C HIS A 278 18.04 1.02 9.70
N SER A 279 18.43 0.54 10.87
CA SER A 279 19.25 -0.68 10.98
C SER A 279 18.42 -1.93 10.69
N ILE A 280 19.06 -3.04 10.32
CA ILE A 280 18.33 -4.28 10.00
C ILE A 280 17.56 -4.83 11.21
N GLU A 281 18.05 -4.56 12.42
CA GLU A 281 17.41 -4.91 13.68
C GLU A 281 16.02 -4.28 13.86
N GLU A 282 15.83 -3.05 13.40
CA GLU A 282 14.52 -2.39 13.46
C GLU A 282 13.48 -3.12 12.61
N TYR A 283 13.86 -3.58 11.42
CA TYR A 283 12.97 -4.40 10.57
C TYR A 283 12.73 -5.78 11.19
N MET A 284 13.81 -6.45 11.60
CA MET A 284 13.75 -7.83 12.09
C MET A 284 13.00 -7.95 13.42
N TYR A 285 12.95 -6.91 14.24
CA TYR A 285 12.07 -6.85 15.41
C TYR A 285 10.60 -7.12 15.05
N TRP A 286 10.09 -6.50 13.98
CA TRP A 286 8.72 -6.71 13.53
C TRP A 286 8.52 -8.06 12.82
N VAL A 287 9.56 -8.56 12.16
CA VAL A 287 9.57 -9.92 11.60
C VAL A 287 9.45 -10.96 12.72
N ASP A 288 10.21 -10.80 13.82
CA ASP A 288 10.14 -11.66 14.99
C ASP A 288 8.75 -11.63 15.63
N LEU A 289 8.16 -10.44 15.81
CA LEU A 289 6.78 -10.32 16.33
C LEU A 289 5.76 -11.06 15.46
N TYR A 290 5.88 -10.94 14.13
CA TYR A 290 5.01 -11.67 13.21
C TYR A 290 5.14 -13.19 13.39
N TYR A 291 6.36 -13.73 13.39
CA TYR A 291 6.57 -15.17 13.52
C TYR A 291 6.21 -15.69 14.92
N ASN A 292 6.52 -14.94 15.98
CA ASN A 292 6.13 -15.27 17.36
C ASN A 292 4.61 -15.40 17.50
N LYS A 293 3.83 -14.57 16.78
CA LYS A 293 2.37 -14.71 16.70
C LYS A 293 1.97 -15.94 15.89
N LEU A 294 2.57 -16.15 14.73
CA LEU A 294 2.22 -17.22 13.79
C LEU A 294 2.44 -18.61 14.40
N GLU A 295 3.57 -18.81 15.07
CA GLU A 295 4.00 -20.07 15.69
C GLU A 295 3.07 -20.54 16.82
N ARG A 296 2.20 -19.67 17.33
CA ARG A 296 1.15 -20.04 18.30
C ARG A 296 -0.02 -20.81 17.67
N THR A 297 -0.18 -20.69 16.36
CA THR A 297 -1.32 -21.27 15.63
C THR A 297 -0.92 -22.40 14.69
N GLN A 298 0.34 -22.44 14.28
CA GLN A 298 0.85 -23.46 13.38
C GLN A 298 2.34 -23.67 13.58
N ALA A 299 2.83 -24.86 13.24
CA ALA A 299 4.26 -25.12 13.19
C ALA A 299 4.91 -24.32 12.03
N VAL A 300 6.04 -23.67 12.30
CA VAL A 300 6.86 -23.00 11.30
C VAL A 300 8.19 -23.74 11.21
N GLU A 301 8.37 -24.54 10.17
CA GLU A 301 9.60 -25.33 9.97
C GLU A 301 10.85 -24.45 9.88
N GLN A 302 10.70 -23.28 9.25
CA GLN A 302 11.78 -22.35 9.00
C GLN A 302 11.19 -20.95 8.84
N ARG A 303 11.69 -19.98 9.63
CA ARG A 303 11.35 -18.57 9.45
C ARG A 303 12.06 -18.04 8.21
N ARG A 304 11.33 -17.41 7.30
CA ARG A 304 11.80 -16.96 5.98
C ARG A 304 11.62 -15.46 5.82
N VAL A 305 12.62 -14.81 5.22
CA VAL A 305 12.53 -13.40 4.86
C VAL A 305 12.83 -13.25 3.38
N TYR A 306 11.91 -12.64 2.62
CA TYR A 306 12.25 -12.10 1.32
C TYR A 306 12.88 -10.72 1.51
N LEU A 307 14.17 -10.58 1.22
CA LEU A 307 14.90 -9.32 1.42
C LEU A 307 15.10 -8.59 0.08
N ALA A 308 14.40 -7.47 -0.09
CA ALA A 308 14.59 -6.53 -1.19
C ALA A 308 15.39 -5.31 -0.69
N THR A 309 16.53 -5.04 -1.32
CA THR A 309 17.42 -3.96 -0.88
C THR A 309 18.25 -3.43 -2.04
N ASP A 310 18.54 -2.12 -1.98
CA ASP A 310 19.48 -1.43 -2.85
C ASP A 310 20.93 -1.41 -2.29
N ASP A 311 21.14 -2.00 -1.10
CA ASP A 311 22.44 -2.16 -0.48
C ASP A 311 22.94 -3.62 -0.61
N PRO A 312 23.96 -3.88 -1.45
CA PRO A 312 24.47 -5.23 -1.69
C PRO A 312 25.17 -5.86 -0.47
N ASN A 313 25.49 -5.08 0.58
CA ASN A 313 26.15 -5.56 1.80
C ASN A 313 25.16 -6.02 2.86
N LEU A 314 23.87 -5.67 2.72
CA LEU A 314 22.86 -5.98 3.72
C LEU A 314 22.53 -7.47 3.82
N LEU A 315 22.53 -8.20 2.70
CA LEU A 315 22.22 -9.63 2.72
C LEU A 315 23.27 -10.44 3.52
N PRO A 316 24.59 -10.25 3.31
CA PRO A 316 25.61 -10.84 4.19
C PRO A 316 25.42 -10.46 5.66
N GLU A 317 25.21 -9.18 5.96
CA GLU A 317 24.98 -8.68 7.33
C GLU A 317 23.79 -9.39 8.00
N ALA A 318 22.65 -9.48 7.29
CA ALA A 318 21.44 -10.09 7.79
C ALA A 318 21.62 -11.59 8.06
N LYS A 319 22.29 -12.32 7.15
CA LYS A 319 22.60 -13.75 7.34
C LYS A 319 23.54 -14.00 8.52
N GLU A 320 24.47 -13.08 8.78
CA GLU A 320 25.40 -13.19 9.90
C GLU A 320 24.71 -12.95 11.25
N LYS A 321 23.84 -11.94 11.33
CA LYS A 321 23.10 -11.57 12.55
C LYS A 321 21.94 -12.51 12.86
N TYR A 322 21.25 -13.03 11.84
CA TYR A 322 20.01 -13.81 11.98
C TYR A 322 20.17 -15.22 11.39
N LYS A 323 21.08 -16.01 11.95
CA LYS A 323 21.44 -17.36 11.45
C LYS A 323 20.29 -18.37 11.49
N ASN A 324 19.25 -18.11 12.29
CA ASN A 324 18.05 -18.92 12.39
C ASN A 324 17.00 -18.59 11.32
N TYR A 325 17.23 -17.57 10.49
CA TYR A 325 16.36 -17.18 9.39
C TYR A 325 16.91 -17.64 8.03
N GLU A 326 16.00 -18.04 7.15
CA GLU A 326 16.30 -18.29 5.75
C GLU A 326 16.01 -17.01 4.96
N PHE A 327 17.06 -16.35 4.47
CA PHE A 327 16.91 -15.16 3.62
C PHE A 327 16.85 -15.56 2.14
N VAL A 328 15.70 -15.28 1.54
CA VAL A 328 15.43 -15.37 0.10
C VAL A 328 15.69 -13.99 -0.51
N SER A 329 16.66 -13.87 -1.40
CA SER A 329 17.03 -12.59 -2.02
C SER A 329 17.88 -12.84 -3.26
N ASP A 330 17.75 -12.00 -4.28
CA ASP A 330 18.66 -11.99 -5.43
C ASP A 330 19.66 -10.85 -5.31
N ARG A 331 20.91 -11.22 -5.00
CA ARG A 331 22.01 -10.27 -4.82
C ARG A 331 22.37 -9.50 -6.10
N GLU A 332 22.11 -10.05 -7.29
CA GLU A 332 22.36 -9.34 -8.54
C GLU A 332 21.35 -8.20 -8.76
N ILE A 333 20.11 -8.35 -8.25
CA ILE A 333 19.13 -7.25 -8.24
C ILE A 333 19.66 -6.10 -7.38
N SER A 334 20.12 -6.37 -6.15
CA SER A 334 20.67 -5.34 -5.26
C SER A 334 21.85 -4.59 -5.87
N LYS A 335 22.75 -5.28 -6.57
CA LYS A 335 23.86 -4.64 -7.30
C LYS A 335 23.35 -3.75 -8.44
N SER A 336 22.34 -4.20 -9.18
CA SER A 336 21.77 -3.46 -10.31
C SER A 336 20.91 -2.24 -9.89
N ALA A 337 20.48 -2.17 -8.64
CA ALA A 337 19.69 -1.06 -8.09
C ALA A 337 20.54 0.16 -7.70
N GLY A 338 21.87 -0.01 -7.64
CA GLY A 338 22.83 1.05 -7.37
C GLY A 338 22.81 2.16 -8.44
N LEU A 339 23.24 3.37 -8.04
CA LEU A 339 23.13 4.59 -8.88
C LEU A 339 23.77 4.46 -10.27
N GLY A 340 24.83 3.65 -10.42
CA GLY A 340 25.54 3.48 -11.69
C GLY A 340 24.83 2.62 -12.75
N SER A 341 23.85 1.79 -12.37
CA SER A 341 23.20 0.80 -13.26
C SER A 341 21.67 0.83 -13.20
N ARG A 342 21.10 1.70 -12.35
CA ARG A 342 19.67 1.80 -12.03
C ARG A 342 18.75 1.98 -13.24
N TYR A 343 19.18 2.68 -14.29
CA TYR A 343 18.35 3.01 -15.45
C TYR A 343 18.71 2.10 -16.63
N SER A 344 18.33 0.82 -16.50
CA SER A 344 18.57 -0.24 -17.48
C SER A 344 17.44 -1.27 -17.48
N ASP A 345 17.29 -2.01 -18.58
CA ASP A 345 16.31 -3.11 -18.71
C ASP A 345 16.46 -4.14 -17.57
N SER A 346 17.69 -4.48 -17.19
CA SER A 346 17.97 -5.46 -16.13
C SER A 346 17.59 -4.94 -14.74
N SER A 347 17.89 -3.67 -14.45
CA SER A 347 17.50 -3.04 -13.18
C SER A 347 15.98 -2.88 -13.07
N LEU A 348 15.30 -2.57 -14.18
CA LEU A 348 13.85 -2.56 -14.27
C LEU A 348 13.27 -3.93 -13.93
N LEU A 349 13.73 -5.00 -14.60
CA LEU A 349 13.27 -6.36 -14.29
C LEU A 349 13.56 -6.75 -12.84
N GLY A 350 14.69 -6.31 -12.29
CA GLY A 350 15.05 -6.50 -10.88
C GLY A 350 14.04 -5.88 -9.93
N VAL A 351 13.74 -4.58 -10.07
CA VAL A 351 12.78 -3.90 -9.19
C VAL A 351 11.35 -4.43 -9.34
N LEU A 352 10.95 -4.84 -10.55
CA LEU A 352 9.65 -5.48 -10.79
C LEU A 352 9.54 -6.82 -10.08
N PHE A 353 10.59 -7.62 -10.16
CA PHE A 353 10.66 -8.89 -9.46
C PHE A 353 10.57 -8.69 -7.95
N ASP A 354 11.32 -7.75 -7.38
CA ASP A 354 11.26 -7.42 -5.95
C ASP A 354 9.85 -6.98 -5.53
N ILE A 355 9.22 -6.07 -6.28
CA ILE A 355 7.85 -5.61 -6.01
C ILE A 355 6.87 -6.78 -6.02
N GLN A 356 6.95 -7.66 -7.02
CA GLN A 356 6.10 -8.85 -7.11
C GLN A 356 6.29 -9.75 -5.88
N MET A 357 7.53 -10.12 -5.54
CA MET A 357 7.79 -11.00 -4.42
C MET A 357 7.35 -10.39 -3.08
N LEU A 358 7.59 -9.09 -2.87
CA LEU A 358 7.13 -8.36 -1.69
C LEU A 358 5.60 -8.36 -1.58
N SER A 359 4.89 -8.15 -2.70
CA SER A 359 3.42 -8.14 -2.73
C SER A 359 2.79 -9.50 -2.42
N GLU A 360 3.54 -10.58 -2.65
CA GLU A 360 3.10 -11.96 -2.42
C GLU A 360 3.45 -12.50 -1.03
N CYS A 361 4.26 -11.80 -0.26
CA CYS A 361 4.61 -12.17 1.11
C CYS A 361 3.37 -12.14 2.04
N ASP A 362 3.46 -12.85 3.17
CA ASP A 362 2.35 -12.94 4.13
C ASP A 362 2.23 -11.70 5.03
N TYR A 363 3.33 -10.95 5.13
CA TYR A 363 3.44 -9.69 5.85
C TYR A 363 4.57 -8.87 5.25
N LEU A 364 4.48 -7.53 5.34
CA LEU A 364 5.47 -6.60 4.79
C LEU A 364 6.08 -5.73 5.90
N VAL A 365 7.40 -5.64 5.98
CA VAL A 365 8.10 -4.72 6.87
C VAL A 365 9.00 -3.81 6.03
N CYS A 366 8.78 -2.51 6.07
CA CYS A 366 9.49 -1.58 5.21
C CYS A 366 9.45 -0.14 5.73
N THR A 367 9.88 0.80 4.91
CA THR A 367 9.55 2.22 5.03
C THR A 367 8.51 2.60 3.97
N PHE A 368 7.39 3.22 4.39
CA PHE A 368 6.41 3.73 3.44
C PHE A 368 6.80 5.07 2.83
N SER A 369 7.90 5.71 3.24
CA SER A 369 8.56 6.74 2.41
C SER A 369 9.04 6.16 1.05
N SER A 370 9.36 4.87 1.00
CA SER A 370 9.78 4.15 -0.21
C SER A 370 8.58 3.79 -1.10
N GLN A 371 8.56 4.37 -2.30
CA GLN A 371 7.50 4.10 -3.28
C GLN A 371 7.48 2.64 -3.74
N VAL A 372 8.64 1.96 -3.72
CA VAL A 372 8.74 0.52 -4.02
C VAL A 372 7.89 -0.29 -3.02
N CYS A 373 8.00 0.03 -1.72
CA CYS A 373 7.20 -0.65 -0.72
C CYS A 373 5.70 -0.35 -0.89
N ARG A 374 5.34 0.90 -1.15
CA ARG A 374 3.94 1.28 -1.37
C ARG A 374 3.32 0.56 -2.58
N VAL A 375 4.04 0.44 -3.70
CA VAL A 375 3.55 -0.32 -4.86
C VAL A 375 3.36 -1.80 -4.54
N ALA A 376 4.30 -2.43 -3.82
CA ALA A 376 4.14 -3.82 -3.39
C ALA A 376 2.92 -3.99 -2.46
N TYR A 377 2.72 -3.05 -1.53
CA TYR A 377 1.56 -3.02 -0.64
C TYR A 377 0.24 -2.82 -1.41
N GLU A 378 0.20 -1.95 -2.42
CA GLU A 378 -0.98 -1.72 -3.26
C GLU A 378 -1.35 -2.97 -4.08
N LEU A 379 -0.34 -3.64 -4.67
CA LEU A 379 -0.54 -4.90 -5.40
C LEU A 379 -1.07 -6.01 -4.47
N MET A 380 -0.56 -6.09 -3.24
CA MET A 380 -1.01 -7.04 -2.21
C MET A 380 -2.52 -6.92 -1.93
N GLN A 381 -3.10 -5.71 -2.02
CA GLN A 381 -4.54 -5.52 -1.77
C GLN A 381 -5.44 -6.11 -2.86
N SER A 382 -4.91 -6.28 -4.07
CA SER A 382 -5.68 -6.83 -5.19
C SER A 382 -5.83 -8.35 -5.13
N SER A 383 -4.98 -9.02 -4.35
CA SER A 383 -4.89 -10.48 -4.27
C SER A 383 -5.72 -11.10 -3.15
N GLN A 384 -6.12 -10.32 -2.13
CA GLN A 384 -6.82 -10.83 -0.95
C GLN A 384 -7.89 -9.83 -0.45
N PRO A 385 -8.92 -10.27 0.29
CA PRO A 385 -10.04 -9.42 0.68
C PRO A 385 -9.66 -8.21 1.57
N ASP A 386 -8.81 -8.43 2.58
CA ASP A 386 -8.32 -7.37 3.49
C ASP A 386 -6.87 -7.62 3.88
N SER A 387 -5.94 -7.06 3.09
CA SER A 387 -4.50 -7.07 3.40
C SER A 387 -4.02 -5.75 4.01
N ALA A 388 -4.93 -4.83 4.33
CA ALA A 388 -4.56 -3.47 4.71
C ALA A 388 -3.79 -3.40 6.03
N LYS A 389 -3.87 -4.43 6.88
CA LYS A 389 -3.10 -4.53 8.13
C LYS A 389 -1.88 -5.45 8.04
N LYS A 390 -1.57 -6.01 6.87
CA LYS A 390 -0.45 -6.94 6.67
C LYS A 390 0.88 -6.22 6.42
N PHE A 391 1.11 -5.14 7.18
CA PHE A 391 2.34 -4.37 7.08
C PHE A 391 2.77 -3.76 8.41
N GLN A 392 4.06 -3.47 8.50
CA GLN A 392 4.64 -2.51 9.40
C GLN A 392 5.55 -1.55 8.62
N SER A 393 5.23 -0.26 8.70
CA SER A 393 6.13 0.81 8.25
C SER A 393 7.00 1.27 9.42
N LEU A 394 8.27 1.59 9.18
CA LEU A 394 9.16 2.18 10.17
C LEU A 394 9.06 3.73 10.22
N ASP A 395 8.41 4.33 9.23
CA ASP A 395 8.30 5.78 9.09
C ASP A 395 6.87 6.23 8.77
N ASP A 396 6.55 6.49 7.51
CA ASP A 396 5.28 7.09 7.11
C ASP A 396 4.10 6.12 7.30
N ILE A 397 2.91 6.67 7.48
CA ILE A 397 1.66 5.95 7.19
C ILE A 397 1.54 5.74 5.67
N TYR A 398 0.55 4.95 5.23
CA TYR A 398 0.30 4.86 3.79
C TYR A 398 -0.11 6.24 3.24
N TYR A 399 0.51 6.62 2.12
CA TYR A 399 0.09 7.78 1.35
C TYR A 399 0.32 7.54 -0.16
N PHE A 400 -0.40 8.31 -0.96
CA PHE A 400 -0.22 8.42 -2.39
C PHE A 400 0.31 9.82 -2.73
N GLY A 401 1.43 9.90 -3.46
CA GLY A 401 2.06 11.18 -3.80
C GLY A 401 1.12 12.10 -4.59
N GLY A 402 0.84 13.28 -4.05
CA GLY A 402 -0.10 14.23 -4.65
C GLY A 402 -1.57 13.92 -4.38
N GLN A 403 -1.90 13.10 -3.38
CA GLN A 403 -3.27 12.94 -2.86
C GLN A 403 -3.90 14.26 -2.39
N SER A 404 -5.23 14.28 -2.28
CA SER A 404 -6.02 15.23 -1.51
C SER A 404 -5.71 15.10 -0.01
N GLY A 405 -6.18 16.03 0.81
CA GLY A 405 -5.98 15.97 2.27
C GLY A 405 -6.42 14.61 2.84
N HIS A 406 -5.58 14.01 3.68
CA HIS A 406 -5.93 12.80 4.44
C HIS A 406 -6.43 13.25 5.79
N ASP A 407 -7.74 13.13 5.98
CA ASP A 407 -8.37 13.52 7.23
C ASP A 407 -8.67 12.30 8.11
N VAL A 408 -8.53 12.52 9.41
CA VAL A 408 -9.09 11.67 10.46
C VAL A 408 -10.14 12.46 11.24
N ARG A 409 -11.09 11.76 11.86
CA ARG A 409 -12.14 12.35 12.70
C ARG A 409 -11.95 11.92 14.15
N ALA A 410 -11.99 12.88 15.06
CA ALA A 410 -11.98 12.60 16.50
C ALA A 410 -13.25 11.87 16.93
N ILE A 411 -13.08 10.73 17.60
CA ILE A 411 -14.16 9.91 18.19
C ILE A 411 -14.16 9.96 19.72
N TYR A 412 -13.06 10.42 20.32
CA TYR A 412 -12.96 10.69 21.75
C TYR A 412 -12.30 12.06 21.96
N SER A 413 -12.72 12.76 23.01
CA SER A 413 -12.10 14.03 23.40
C SER A 413 -10.68 13.83 23.96
N HIS A 414 -9.85 14.84 23.80
CA HIS A 414 -8.51 14.92 24.37
C HIS A 414 -8.21 16.35 24.78
N GLN A 415 -7.69 16.52 25.98
CA GLN A 415 -7.09 17.76 26.42
C GLN A 415 -5.57 17.60 26.30
N ALA A 416 -4.94 18.53 25.59
CA ALA A 416 -3.49 18.56 25.42
C ALA A 416 -2.80 18.63 26.78
N GLN A 417 -1.81 17.77 27.00
CA GLN A 417 -1.06 17.75 28.26
C GLN A 417 0.04 18.83 28.31
N ASP A 418 0.54 19.22 27.16
CA ASP A 418 1.57 20.24 26.98
C ASP A 418 1.44 20.90 25.59
N SER A 419 2.35 21.84 25.28
CA SER A 419 2.31 22.60 24.03
C SER A 419 2.64 21.80 22.76
N SER A 420 3.09 20.55 22.89
CA SER A 420 3.35 19.66 21.75
C SER A 420 2.09 18.95 21.27
N GLN A 421 1.03 18.91 22.08
CA GLN A 421 -0.22 18.22 21.79
C GLN A 421 -1.33 19.19 21.34
N ILE A 422 -2.33 18.65 20.64
CA ILE A 422 -3.56 19.38 20.27
C ILE A 422 -4.77 18.85 21.03
N ASP A 423 -5.70 19.74 21.37
CA ASP A 423 -7.00 19.36 21.90
C ASP A 423 -7.82 18.66 20.81
N LEU A 424 -8.60 17.65 21.19
CA LEU A 424 -9.60 17.01 20.34
C LEU A 424 -10.99 17.17 20.95
N VAL A 425 -11.95 17.65 20.17
CA VAL A 425 -13.38 17.52 20.45
C VAL A 425 -13.97 16.48 19.50
N ILE A 426 -14.90 15.66 20.00
CA ILE A 426 -15.58 14.64 19.18
C ILE A 426 -16.17 15.30 17.93
N GLY A 427 -15.85 14.75 16.77
CA GLY A 427 -16.27 15.24 15.47
C GLY A 427 -15.27 16.18 14.78
N ASP A 428 -14.25 16.68 15.48
CA ASP A 428 -13.21 17.52 14.86
C ASP A 428 -12.48 16.73 13.75
N ARG A 429 -12.17 17.43 12.66
CA ARG A 429 -11.36 16.91 11.54
C ARG A 429 -9.90 17.31 11.77
N ILE A 430 -8.99 16.38 11.50
CA ILE A 430 -7.54 16.59 11.61
C ILE A 430 -6.90 16.08 10.33
N GLY A 431 -6.15 16.94 9.64
CA GLY A 431 -5.30 16.53 8.53
C GLY A 431 -4.09 15.77 9.09
N ILE A 432 -4.09 14.44 8.97
CA ILE A 432 -3.04 13.60 9.56
C ILE A 432 -1.76 13.72 8.73
N ALA A 433 -0.63 13.94 9.42
CA ALA A 433 0.69 13.93 8.81
C ALA A 433 1.35 12.55 8.91
N GLY A 434 1.17 11.85 10.04
CA GLY A 434 1.71 10.52 10.25
C GLY A 434 1.44 9.96 11.64
N ASN A 435 1.76 8.67 11.81
CA ASN A 435 1.74 7.96 13.09
C ASN A 435 3.20 7.75 13.53
N HIS A 436 3.52 8.04 14.78
CA HIS A 436 4.88 7.88 15.31
C HIS A 436 5.17 6.45 15.79
N TRP A 437 4.18 5.56 15.71
CA TRP A 437 4.26 4.17 16.16
C TRP A 437 4.61 4.05 17.66
N ASP A 438 4.20 5.05 18.45
CA ASP A 438 4.40 5.15 19.90
C ASP A 438 3.11 5.47 20.66
N GLY A 439 1.95 5.26 20.02
CA GLY A 439 0.62 5.59 20.56
C GLY A 439 0.12 6.99 20.19
N TYR A 440 0.98 7.83 19.59
CA TYR A 440 0.63 9.18 19.13
C TYR A 440 0.78 9.32 17.61
N SER A 441 -0.08 10.16 17.06
CA SER A 441 -0.01 10.64 15.68
C SER A 441 0.21 12.15 15.69
N LYS A 442 0.70 12.68 14.57
CA LYS A 442 0.87 14.11 14.34
C LYS A 442 -0.10 14.58 13.26
N GLY A 443 -0.67 15.76 13.42
CA GLY A 443 -1.51 16.37 12.39
C GLY A 443 -1.94 17.79 12.69
N LEU A 444 -2.58 18.40 11.69
CA LEU A 444 -3.10 19.76 11.72
C LEU A 444 -4.60 19.72 12.04
N SER A 445 -5.01 20.31 13.16
CA SER A 445 -6.42 20.53 13.44
C SER A 445 -7.00 21.55 12.46
N HIS A 446 -8.01 21.15 11.70
CA HIS A 446 -8.76 22.07 10.84
C HIS A 446 -9.48 23.15 11.65
N LYS A 447 -9.82 22.82 12.90
CA LYS A 447 -10.43 23.73 13.86
C LYS A 447 -9.35 24.49 14.61
N GLY A 448 -9.02 25.68 14.12
CA GLY A 448 -8.06 26.59 14.75
C GLY A 448 -6.63 26.48 14.21
N GLY A 449 -6.35 25.59 13.26
CA GLY A 449 -5.08 25.57 12.52
C GLY A 449 -3.85 25.23 13.36
N ARG A 450 -4.02 24.53 14.48
CA ARG A 450 -2.90 24.10 15.34
C ARG A 450 -2.38 22.73 14.91
N ASP A 451 -1.07 22.64 14.70
CA ASP A 451 -0.33 21.41 14.45
C ASP A 451 0.19 20.83 15.76
N GLY A 452 0.13 19.51 15.93
CA GLY A 452 0.71 18.84 17.09
C GLY A 452 0.33 17.37 17.20
N LEU A 453 0.72 16.78 18.33
CA LEU A 453 0.49 15.38 18.64
C LEU A 453 -0.91 15.15 19.21
N PHE A 454 -1.47 13.97 18.92
CA PHE A 454 -2.69 13.49 19.54
C PHE A 454 -2.68 11.96 19.63
N PRO A 455 -3.40 11.36 20.60
CA PRO A 455 -3.41 9.90 20.74
C PRO A 455 -4.07 9.22 19.53
N SER A 456 -3.33 8.34 18.86
CA SER A 456 -3.74 7.71 17.60
C SER A 456 -5.06 6.93 17.70
N TYR A 457 -5.35 6.35 18.87
CA TYR A 457 -6.57 5.58 19.11
C TYR A 457 -7.84 6.45 19.24
N LYS A 458 -7.70 7.76 19.38
CA LYS A 458 -8.84 8.69 19.56
C LYS A 458 -9.47 9.19 18.26
N VAL A 459 -8.97 8.73 17.13
CA VAL A 459 -9.45 9.13 15.81
C VAL A 459 -9.77 7.93 14.93
N GLU A 460 -10.61 8.12 13.93
CA GLU A 460 -10.88 7.17 12.85
C GLU A 460 -10.67 7.83 11.49
N ASP A 461 -10.24 7.05 10.49
CA ASP A 461 -10.03 7.56 9.13
C ASP A 461 -11.33 8.06 8.50
N VAL A 462 -11.20 9.15 7.75
CA VAL A 462 -12.30 9.69 6.94
C VAL A 462 -12.20 9.10 5.55
N MET A 463 -13.23 8.38 5.14
CA MET A 463 -13.31 7.89 3.77
C MET A 463 -13.81 9.01 2.87
N GLU A 464 -12.95 9.46 1.96
CA GLU A 464 -13.31 10.40 0.90
C GLU A 464 -14.07 9.66 -0.20
N ILE A 465 -15.28 10.12 -0.50
CA ILE A 465 -16.19 9.49 -1.47
C ILE A 465 -16.47 10.48 -2.59
N TYR A 466 -16.39 10.00 -3.84
CA TYR A 466 -16.74 10.81 -5.01
C TYR A 466 -17.56 10.03 -6.03
N ASP A 467 -18.35 10.74 -6.83
CA ASP A 467 -19.19 10.14 -7.88
C ASP A 467 -18.35 9.87 -9.13
N PHE A 468 -17.79 8.66 -9.21
CA PHE A 468 -17.13 8.17 -10.41
C PHE A 468 -18.13 7.56 -11.40
N PRO A 469 -17.80 7.53 -12.71
CA PRO A 469 -18.58 6.82 -13.71
C PRO A 469 -18.75 5.33 -13.37
N ARG A 470 -19.98 4.84 -13.54
CA ARG A 470 -20.35 3.45 -13.23
C ARG A 470 -20.15 2.50 -14.40
N TYR A 471 -19.99 3.03 -15.62
CA TYR A 471 -19.93 2.26 -16.87
C TYR A 471 -21.07 1.24 -16.94
N GLU A 472 -22.32 1.73 -16.92
CA GLU A 472 -23.51 0.87 -16.89
C GLU A 472 -23.56 -0.07 -18.11
N GLY A 473 -24.01 -1.31 -17.89
CA GLY A 473 -24.08 -2.35 -18.93
C GLY A 473 -22.80 -3.17 -19.11
N VAL A 474 -21.79 -2.95 -18.27
CA VAL A 474 -20.55 -3.73 -18.21
C VAL A 474 -20.65 -4.91 -17.26
#